data_AF-A0A1I7Y0X4-F1
#
_entry.id   AF-A0A1I7Y0X4-F1
#
_cell.length_a   1.000
_cell.length_b   1.000
_cell.length_c   1.000
_cell.angle_alpha   90.00
_cell.angle_beta   90.00
_cell.angle_gamma   90.00
#
_symmetry.space_group_name_H-M   'P 1'
#
loop_
_entity.id
_entity.type
_entity.pdbx_description
1 polymer ?
#
loop_
_entity_poly.entity_id
_entity_poly.type
_entity_poly.pdbx_seq_one_letter_code
_entity_poly.pdbx_strand_id
1 'polypeptide(L)'
;MFCNSVYHLLEEADQKTMTTMTCLPKGSWSLTANSGKKGRDWKIYLYQNEDGTGVSMFVRHGSAKVPFDVRVDRITEIEINKEYYAKKDATKFSMESFKKDVFPLLRKMVCNCSITSRHELYVLPNFIYEQLKDLYCFKRIDIASTGEKSHQFMKNQLKNGNMISARFFGEGWPQSMEELFLPFFKSPMFRYLGVPWDLRLHFDVVSAFVDGSFDGQLRENACLTGPISFPTEDLFRKIGSSPQIKEESCTYSRYWKCGNRKITFMANSPTERIRYIHLIGGFP
;
A
#
# COMPACT_ATOMS: atom_id res chain seq x y z
N MET A 1 18.50 5.09 6.34
CA MET A 1 19.11 3.81 6.75
C MET A 1 17.98 2.86 7.12
N PHE A 2 17.68 1.85 6.30
CA PHE A 2 16.60 0.90 6.59
C PHE A 2 17.14 -0.19 7.50
N CYS A 3 16.58 -0.32 8.70
CA CYS A 3 16.98 -1.39 9.62
C CYS A 3 16.53 -2.74 9.04
N ASN A 4 17.50 -3.52 8.57
CA ASN A 4 17.25 -4.83 7.96
C ASN A 4 17.04 -5.96 8.98
N SER A 5 17.21 -5.68 10.28
CA SER A 5 16.90 -6.63 11.35
C SER A 5 16.02 -5.97 12.41
N VAL A 6 14.98 -6.69 12.82
CA VAL A 6 14.08 -6.32 13.92
C VAL A 6 14.65 -6.77 15.28
N TYR A 7 15.65 -7.66 15.25
CA TYR A 7 16.12 -8.40 16.41
C TYR A 7 16.48 -7.54 17.62
N HIS A 8 17.07 -6.37 17.41
CA HIS A 8 17.50 -5.48 18.49
C HIS A 8 16.33 -4.82 19.26
N LEU A 9 15.08 -4.99 18.81
CA LEU A 9 13.88 -4.43 19.43
C LEU A 9 13.06 -5.46 20.22
N LEU A 10 13.45 -6.74 20.21
CA LEU A 10 12.75 -7.79 20.96
C LEU A 10 13.39 -7.97 22.33
N GLU A 11 12.58 -7.83 23.37
CA GLU A 11 12.95 -8.09 24.76
C GLU A 11 12.71 -9.56 25.10
N GLU A 12 13.36 -10.07 26.15
CA GLU A 12 13.15 -11.44 26.64
C GLU A 12 11.68 -11.72 26.99
N ALA A 13 10.97 -10.70 27.47
CA ALA A 13 9.53 -10.76 27.75
C ALA A 13 8.68 -11.04 26.50
N ASP A 14 9.10 -10.57 25.32
CA ASP A 14 8.40 -10.85 24.05
C ASP A 14 8.52 -12.33 23.68
N GLN A 15 9.69 -12.93 23.91
CA GLN A 15 9.93 -14.35 23.63
C GLN A 15 9.07 -15.25 24.52
N LYS A 16 8.93 -14.88 25.80
CA LYS A 16 8.08 -15.60 26.75
C LYS A 16 6.60 -15.51 26.36
N THR A 17 6.14 -14.30 26.02
CA THR A 17 4.77 -14.05 25.55
C THR A 17 4.45 -14.90 24.32
N MET A 18 5.37 -15.01 23.37
CA MET A 18 5.16 -15.83 22.18
C MET A 18 5.15 -17.32 22.43
N THR A 19 5.97 -17.79 23.37
CA THR A 19 5.92 -19.20 23.78
C THR A 19 4.59 -19.53 24.46
N THR A 20 3.96 -18.57 25.14
CA THR A 20 2.59 -18.74 25.69
C THR A 20 1.47 -18.55 24.66
N MET A 21 1.71 -17.83 23.56
CA MET A 21 0.76 -17.66 22.45
C MET A 21 0.64 -18.87 21.52
N THR A 22 1.14 -20.04 21.94
CA THR A 22 0.93 -21.35 21.30
C THR A 22 -0.54 -21.78 21.14
N CYS A 23 -1.50 -20.89 21.45
CA CYS A 23 -2.93 -21.01 21.14
C CYS A 23 -3.28 -20.84 19.65
N LEU A 24 -2.32 -20.53 18.77
CA LEU A 24 -2.50 -20.66 17.32
C LEU A 24 -2.58 -22.16 16.96
N PRO A 25 -3.54 -22.61 16.13
CA PRO A 25 -3.90 -24.02 15.96
C PRO A 25 -2.73 -24.80 15.34
N LYS A 26 -2.02 -25.59 16.16
CA LYS A 26 -1.05 -26.65 15.78
C LYS A 26 -0.17 -26.38 14.54
N GLY A 27 0.15 -25.11 14.28
CA GLY A 27 1.15 -24.68 13.32
C GLY A 27 2.41 -24.42 14.12
N SER A 28 3.38 -25.33 14.00
CA SER A 28 4.61 -25.35 14.79
C SER A 28 5.29 -23.99 14.81
N TRP A 29 5.34 -23.31 15.95
CA TRP A 29 6.38 -22.33 16.22
C TRP A 29 7.61 -23.15 16.63
N SER A 30 8.74 -22.98 15.95
CA SER A 30 9.96 -23.72 16.29
C SER A 30 11.08 -22.72 16.47
N LEU A 31 11.65 -22.71 17.68
CA LEU A 31 12.90 -22.02 17.98
C LEU A 31 14.11 -22.71 17.31
N THR A 32 13.89 -23.83 16.62
CA THR A 32 14.89 -24.64 15.92
C THR A 32 14.96 -24.34 14.42
N ALA A 33 14.56 -23.15 13.97
CA ALA A 33 14.73 -22.77 12.56
C ALA A 33 16.23 -22.81 12.19
N ASN A 34 16.63 -23.80 11.40
CA ASN A 34 18.00 -23.96 10.93
C ASN A 34 18.40 -22.71 10.13
N SER A 35 19.46 -22.09 10.63
CA SER A 35 20.00 -20.77 10.35
C SER A 35 20.52 -20.56 8.92
N GLY A 36 19.64 -20.66 7.93
CA GLY A 36 19.84 -19.88 6.70
C GLY A 36 19.81 -18.40 7.08
N LYS A 37 20.95 -17.69 7.01
CA LYS A 37 21.12 -16.26 7.40
C LYS A 37 20.18 -15.25 6.70
N LYS A 38 19.24 -15.70 5.87
CA LYS A 38 18.35 -14.85 5.09
C LYS A 38 17.02 -14.72 5.84
N GLY A 39 16.69 -13.49 6.24
CA GLY A 39 15.40 -13.21 6.86
C GLY A 39 14.23 -13.64 5.96
N ARG A 40 13.16 -14.13 6.59
CA ARG A 40 11.97 -14.66 5.89
C ARG A 40 10.84 -13.64 5.91
N ASP A 41 10.15 -13.52 4.77
CA ASP A 41 9.14 -12.49 4.53
C ASP A 41 7.74 -13.07 4.72
N TRP A 42 7.03 -12.54 5.71
CA TRP A 42 5.71 -13.00 6.09
C TRP A 42 4.61 -12.05 5.65
N LYS A 43 3.50 -12.67 5.24
CA LYS A 43 2.25 -12.00 4.96
C LYS A 43 1.24 -12.33 6.05
N ILE A 44 0.63 -11.30 6.62
CA ILE A 44 -0.42 -11.43 7.63
C ILE A 44 -1.74 -10.99 7.01
N TYR A 45 -2.74 -11.84 7.15
CA TYR A 45 -4.12 -11.56 6.78
C TYR A 45 -4.94 -11.47 8.06
N LEU A 46 -5.58 -10.33 8.26
CA LEU A 46 -6.41 -10.03 9.41
C LEU A 46 -7.86 -9.89 8.95
N TYR A 47 -8.77 -10.62 9.56
CA TYR A 47 -10.17 -10.63 9.19
C TYR A 47 -11.03 -10.16 10.36
N GLN A 48 -11.70 -9.03 10.21
CA GLN A 48 -12.62 -8.52 11.23
C GLN A 48 -13.99 -9.18 11.07
N ASN A 49 -14.57 -9.64 12.18
CA ASN A 49 -15.98 -10.04 12.21
C ASN A 49 -16.93 -8.84 12.04
N GLU A 50 -18.21 -9.12 11.82
CA GLU A 50 -19.20 -8.09 11.44
C GLU A 50 -19.40 -7.01 12.50
N ASP A 51 -19.41 -7.40 13.78
CA ASP A 51 -19.59 -6.49 14.93
C ASP A 51 -18.28 -5.82 15.39
N GLY A 52 -17.13 -6.23 14.84
CA GLY A 52 -15.81 -5.72 15.23
C GLY A 52 -15.32 -6.18 16.59
N THR A 53 -15.94 -7.18 17.21
CA THR A 53 -15.55 -7.73 18.52
C THR A 53 -14.44 -8.78 18.43
N GLY A 54 -14.15 -9.28 17.23
CA GLY A 54 -13.23 -10.38 16.99
C GLY A 54 -12.36 -10.18 15.75
N VAL A 55 -11.23 -10.87 15.75
CA VAL A 55 -10.25 -10.87 14.66
C VAL A 55 -9.81 -12.30 14.39
N SER A 56 -9.94 -12.74 13.14
CA SER A 56 -9.26 -13.96 12.68
C SER A 56 -7.93 -13.57 12.02
N MET A 57 -6.85 -14.29 12.32
CA MET A 57 -5.53 -14.06 11.77
C MET A 57 -5.03 -15.30 11.01
N PHE A 58 -4.54 -15.08 9.81
CA PHE A 58 -3.87 -16.11 8.99
C PHE A 58 -2.50 -15.59 8.58
N VAL A 59 -1.48 -16.44 8.71
CA VAL A 59 -0.08 -16.07 8.49
C VAL A 59 0.51 -16.97 7.40
N ARG A 60 1.17 -16.38 6.39
CA ARG A 60 1.67 -17.10 5.22
C ARG A 60 3.11 -16.72 4.88
N HIS A 61 3.93 -17.75 4.60
CA HIS A 61 5.27 -17.63 4.03
C HIS A 61 5.37 -18.48 2.75
N GLY A 62 5.29 -17.83 1.58
CA GLY A 62 5.32 -18.55 0.30
C GLY A 62 4.23 -19.64 0.18
N SER A 63 4.62 -20.83 -0.25
CA SER A 63 3.77 -22.04 -0.34
C SER A 63 3.99 -23.04 0.80
N ALA A 64 5.02 -22.85 1.62
CA ALA A 64 5.43 -23.84 2.62
C ALA A 64 4.86 -23.52 4.00
N LYS A 65 4.46 -24.56 4.74
CA LYS A 65 4.16 -24.48 6.17
C LYS A 65 5.49 -24.52 6.93
N VAL A 66 6.09 -23.36 7.13
CA VAL A 66 7.35 -23.25 7.89
C VAL A 66 7.03 -22.70 9.27
N PRO A 67 7.71 -23.16 10.33
CA PRO A 67 7.61 -22.52 11.63
C PRO A 67 8.00 -21.05 11.62
N PHE A 68 7.24 -20.24 12.35
CA PHE A 68 7.56 -18.84 12.58
C PHE A 68 8.68 -18.73 13.64
N ASP A 69 9.70 -17.93 13.35
CA ASP A 69 10.86 -17.61 14.19
C ASP A 69 11.12 -16.11 14.13
N VAL A 70 10.71 -15.42 15.20
CA VAL A 70 10.77 -13.96 15.33
C VAL A 70 12.15 -13.35 15.25
N ARG A 71 13.20 -14.16 15.40
CA ARG A 71 14.58 -13.68 15.35
C ARG A 71 15.01 -13.38 13.91
N VAL A 72 14.42 -14.09 12.96
CA VAL A 72 14.76 -14.01 11.53
C VAL A 72 13.58 -13.61 10.65
N ASP A 73 12.36 -13.67 11.19
CA ASP A 73 11.14 -13.35 10.47
C ASP A 73 10.81 -11.87 10.52
N ARG A 74 10.26 -11.38 9.41
CA ARG A 74 9.74 -10.03 9.29
C ARG A 74 8.41 -10.03 8.57
N ILE A 75 7.54 -9.12 8.97
CA ILE A 75 6.25 -8.89 8.33
C ILE A 75 6.46 -7.86 7.24
N THR A 76 6.27 -8.29 6.00
CA THR A 76 6.41 -7.45 4.81
C THR A 76 5.05 -7.10 4.20
N GLU A 77 3.97 -7.73 4.65
CA GLU A 77 2.62 -7.47 4.14
C GLU A 77 1.58 -7.68 5.24
N ILE A 78 0.67 -6.72 5.36
CA ILE A 78 -0.51 -6.77 6.22
C ILE A 78 -1.72 -6.51 5.32
N GLU A 79 -2.65 -7.47 5.28
CA GLU A 79 -3.90 -7.35 4.55
C GLU A 79 -5.08 -7.44 5.51
N ILE A 80 -5.97 -6.44 5.50
CA ILE A 80 -7.12 -6.35 6.40
C ILE A 80 -8.39 -6.52 5.58
N ASN A 81 -9.19 -7.52 5.95
CA ASN A 81 -10.36 -7.98 5.20
C ASN A 81 -11.56 -8.25 6.12
N LYS A 82 -12.72 -8.51 5.51
CA LYS A 82 -13.94 -8.97 6.20
C LYS A 82 -13.85 -10.47 6.54
N GLU A 83 -14.50 -10.92 7.61
CA GLU A 83 -14.46 -12.33 8.08
C GLU A 83 -14.91 -13.36 7.04
N TYR A 84 -15.83 -13.02 6.12
CA TYR A 84 -16.24 -13.99 5.09
C TYR A 84 -15.10 -14.38 4.13
N TYR A 85 -14.00 -13.64 4.09
CA TYR A 85 -12.78 -14.01 3.35
C TYR A 85 -11.81 -14.87 4.17
N ALA A 86 -12.09 -15.11 5.45
CA ALA A 86 -11.22 -15.86 6.34
C ALA A 86 -11.01 -17.28 5.83
N LYS A 87 -9.76 -17.75 5.94
CA LYS A 87 -9.44 -19.15 5.70
C LYS A 87 -9.93 -20.00 6.86
N LYS A 88 -10.29 -21.26 6.57
CA LYS A 88 -10.80 -22.21 7.58
C LYS A 88 -9.81 -22.45 8.73
N ASP A 89 -8.53 -22.27 8.49
CA ASP A 89 -7.43 -22.44 9.44
C ASP A 89 -6.93 -21.11 10.06
N ALA A 90 -7.66 -20.01 9.86
CA ALA A 90 -7.35 -18.76 10.54
C ALA A 90 -7.58 -18.90 12.05
N THR A 91 -6.66 -18.36 12.85
CA THR A 91 -6.79 -18.37 14.30
C THR A 91 -7.69 -17.23 14.74
N LYS A 92 -8.65 -17.51 15.61
CA LYS A 92 -9.58 -16.50 16.12
C LYS A 92 -9.07 -15.92 17.43
N PHE A 93 -9.21 -14.62 17.56
CA PHE A 93 -8.94 -13.84 18.77
C PHE A 93 -10.14 -12.94 19.06
N SER A 94 -10.41 -12.68 20.33
CA SER A 94 -11.19 -11.49 20.68
C SER A 94 -10.40 -10.24 20.28
N MET A 95 -11.09 -9.14 20.01
CA MET A 95 -10.44 -7.86 19.69
C MET A 95 -9.54 -7.41 20.85
N GLU A 96 -9.94 -7.65 22.10
CA GLU A 96 -9.14 -7.31 23.27
C GLU A 96 -7.83 -8.12 23.34
N SER A 97 -7.90 -9.45 23.21
CA SER A 97 -6.71 -10.30 23.20
C SER A 97 -5.80 -10.00 22.00
N PHE A 98 -6.39 -9.69 20.84
CA PHE A 98 -5.60 -9.26 19.69
C PHE A 98 -4.81 -7.98 20.00
N LYS A 99 -5.46 -6.96 20.55
CA LYS A 99 -4.82 -5.67 20.88
C LYS A 99 -3.74 -5.79 21.92
N LYS A 100 -3.99 -6.58 22.97
CA LYS A 100 -3.09 -6.70 24.14
C LYS A 100 -1.95 -7.67 23.90
N ASP A 101 -2.24 -8.83 23.32
CA ASP A 101 -1.32 -9.96 23.32
C ASP A 101 -0.67 -10.15 21.94
N VAL A 102 -1.43 -10.02 20.85
CA VAL A 102 -0.94 -10.32 19.49
C VAL A 102 -0.24 -9.12 18.87
N PHE A 103 -0.92 -7.97 18.86
CA PHE A 103 -0.54 -6.83 18.06
C PHE A 103 0.81 -6.19 18.44
N PRO A 104 1.19 -6.06 19.73
CA PRO A 104 2.51 -5.54 20.09
C PRO A 104 3.66 -6.31 19.46
N LEU A 105 3.52 -7.64 19.34
CA LEU A 105 4.49 -8.49 18.67
C LEU A 105 4.53 -8.22 17.17
N LEU A 106 3.35 -8.17 16.52
CA LEU A 106 3.27 -7.86 15.09
C LEU A 106 3.95 -6.53 14.77
N ARG A 107 3.66 -5.50 15.58
CA ARG A 107 4.23 -4.16 15.44
C ARG A 107 5.74 -4.17 15.42
N LYS A 108 6.39 -4.92 16.33
CA LYS A 108 7.86 -5.03 16.38
C LYS A 108 8.41 -5.65 15.08
N MET A 109 7.68 -6.60 14.50
CA MET A 109 8.10 -7.36 13.32
C MET A 109 7.88 -6.68 11.96
N VAL A 110 7.18 -5.54 11.92
CA VAL A 110 6.91 -4.82 10.67
C VAL A 110 8.20 -4.21 10.12
N CYS A 111 8.61 -4.64 8.92
CA CYS A 111 9.79 -4.10 8.25
C CYS A 111 9.56 -4.04 6.73
N ASN A 112 9.81 -2.88 6.12
CA ASN A 112 9.63 -2.67 4.68
C ASN A 112 8.25 -3.14 4.19
N CYS A 113 7.21 -2.82 4.94
CA CYS A 113 5.90 -3.45 4.85
C CYS A 113 5.00 -2.80 3.80
N SER A 114 4.08 -3.60 3.26
CA SER A 114 2.89 -3.14 2.54
C SER A 114 1.67 -3.30 3.43
N ILE A 115 0.75 -2.34 3.43
CA ILE A 115 -0.54 -2.47 4.14
C ILE A 115 -1.69 -2.25 3.16
N THR A 116 -2.66 -3.17 3.19
CA THR A 116 -3.85 -3.11 2.33
C THR A 116 -5.11 -3.27 3.17
N SER A 117 -6.09 -2.39 2.97
CA SER A 117 -7.42 -2.46 3.58
C SER A 117 -8.43 -1.78 2.67
N ARG A 118 -9.04 -2.54 1.76
CA ARG A 118 -9.90 -1.98 0.69
C ARG A 118 -11.37 -1.87 1.06
N HIS A 119 -11.75 -2.45 2.18
CA HIS A 119 -13.12 -2.50 2.64
C HIS A 119 -13.36 -1.43 3.70
N GLU A 120 -14.59 -0.89 3.73
CA GLU A 120 -15.07 0.00 4.78
C GLU A 120 -15.24 -0.79 6.09
N LEU A 121 -14.13 -0.95 6.80
CA LEU A 121 -14.02 -1.58 8.10
C LEU A 121 -13.57 -0.53 9.10
N TYR A 122 -14.29 -0.37 10.20
CA TYR A 122 -14.05 0.75 11.10
C TYR A 122 -13.23 0.40 12.35
N VAL A 123 -13.32 -0.82 12.89
CA VAL A 123 -12.73 -1.12 14.21
C VAL A 123 -11.27 -1.51 14.08
N LEU A 124 -10.99 -2.57 13.31
CA LEU A 124 -9.67 -3.16 13.18
C LEU A 124 -8.69 -2.27 12.39
N PRO A 125 -9.03 -1.75 11.19
CA PRO A 125 -8.09 -0.88 10.46
C PRO A 125 -7.76 0.38 11.23
N ASN A 126 -8.73 1.04 11.85
CA ASN A 126 -8.48 2.25 12.62
C ASN A 126 -7.58 2.02 13.83
N PHE A 127 -7.73 0.88 14.53
CA PHE A 127 -6.78 0.49 15.57
C PHE A 127 -5.37 0.31 14.99
N ILE A 128 -5.24 -0.42 13.88
CA ILE A 128 -3.94 -0.67 13.24
C ILE A 128 -3.30 0.64 12.76
N TYR A 129 -4.04 1.52 12.11
CA TYR A 129 -3.56 2.82 11.65
C TYR A 129 -3.06 3.68 12.80
N GLU A 130 -3.84 3.77 13.88
CA GLU A 130 -3.47 4.53 15.06
C GLU A 130 -2.19 4.01 15.69
N GLN A 131 -2.07 2.69 15.80
CA GLN A 131 -0.89 2.10 16.39
C GLN A 131 0.31 2.24 15.47
N LEU A 132 0.20 2.00 14.17
CA LEU A 132 1.34 2.00 13.23
C LEU A 132 1.70 3.38 12.65
N LYS A 133 1.01 4.46 13.04
CA LYS A 133 1.19 5.81 12.46
C LYS A 133 2.59 6.40 12.58
N ASP A 134 3.34 5.95 13.57
CA ASP A 134 4.71 6.38 13.87
C ASP A 134 5.78 5.44 13.29
N LEU A 135 5.38 4.35 12.63
CA LEU A 135 6.31 3.48 11.90
C LEU A 135 6.54 4.01 10.49
N TYR A 136 7.80 4.22 10.14
CA TYR A 136 8.23 4.79 8.87
C TYR A 136 8.71 3.73 7.86
N CYS A 137 8.27 2.49 8.04
CA CYS A 137 8.72 1.32 7.30
C CYS A 137 7.76 0.89 6.18
N PHE A 138 6.70 1.65 5.89
CA PHE A 138 5.74 1.31 4.84
C PHE A 138 6.23 1.73 3.45
N LYS A 139 6.32 0.76 2.54
CA LYS A 139 6.64 0.99 1.12
C LYS A 139 5.40 1.13 0.26
N ARG A 140 4.31 0.48 0.65
CA ARG A 140 3.05 0.52 -0.08
C ARG A 140 1.87 0.63 0.87
N ILE A 141 0.95 1.53 0.57
CA ILE A 141 -0.27 1.71 1.34
C ILE A 141 -1.45 1.76 0.37
N ASP A 142 -2.37 0.82 0.53
CA ASP A 142 -3.57 0.64 -0.29
C ASP A 142 -4.79 0.61 0.63
N ILE A 143 -5.33 1.76 1.04
CA ILE A 143 -6.36 1.82 2.09
C ILE A 143 -7.61 2.59 1.70
N ALA A 144 -8.75 2.16 2.23
CA ALA A 144 -10.01 2.87 2.18
C ALA A 144 -10.07 4.00 3.23
N SER A 145 -10.85 5.04 2.92
CA SER A 145 -11.23 6.05 3.90
C SER A 145 -12.10 5.41 4.98
N THR A 146 -11.61 5.37 6.21
CA THR A 146 -12.33 4.88 7.38
C THR A 146 -12.48 5.95 8.46
N GLY A 147 -12.38 7.22 8.04
CA GLY A 147 -12.40 8.42 8.86
C GLY A 147 -11.02 8.96 9.21
N GLU A 148 -10.98 9.89 10.18
CA GLU A 148 -9.81 10.70 10.55
C GLU A 148 -8.52 9.88 10.79
N LYS A 149 -8.63 8.69 11.39
CA LYS A 149 -7.46 7.84 11.67
C LYS A 149 -6.76 7.36 10.40
N SER A 150 -7.53 7.00 9.36
CA SER A 150 -6.98 6.62 8.06
C SER A 150 -6.34 7.82 7.34
N HIS A 151 -6.94 9.01 7.49
CA HIS A 151 -6.43 10.26 6.91
C HIS A 151 -5.10 10.65 7.53
N GLN A 152 -5.02 10.67 8.87
CA GLN A 152 -3.79 10.96 9.60
C GLN A 152 -2.68 9.94 9.30
N PHE A 153 -3.02 8.65 9.24
CA PHE A 153 -2.06 7.61 8.90
C PHE A 153 -1.48 7.83 7.50
N MET A 154 -2.32 7.96 6.47
CA MET A 154 -1.84 8.20 5.11
C MET A 154 -1.03 9.50 5.00
N LYS A 155 -1.50 10.59 5.62
CA LYS A 155 -0.82 11.89 5.64
C LYS A 155 0.59 11.79 6.23
N ASN A 156 0.74 11.10 7.36
CA ASN A 156 2.04 10.91 8.00
C ASN A 156 2.98 10.08 7.12
N GLN A 157 2.47 9.03 6.49
CA GLN A 157 3.29 8.14 5.67
C GLN A 157 3.74 8.79 4.37
N LEU A 158 2.89 9.59 3.71
CA LEU A 158 3.26 10.36 2.52
C LEU A 158 4.34 11.39 2.81
N LYS A 159 4.24 12.10 3.95
CA LYS A 159 5.23 13.11 4.36
C LYS A 159 6.61 12.54 4.63
N ASN A 160 6.69 11.27 5.03
CA ASN A 160 7.95 10.61 5.38
C ASN A 160 8.82 10.27 4.15
N GLY A 161 8.27 10.25 2.93
CA GLY A 161 9.04 10.10 1.69
C GLY A 161 9.58 8.69 1.38
N ASN A 162 9.48 7.73 2.31
CA ASN A 162 9.91 6.34 2.10
C ASN A 162 8.93 5.48 1.26
N MET A 163 7.73 6.00 1.02
CA MET A 163 6.70 5.29 0.27
C MET A 163 7.05 5.21 -1.22
N ILE A 164 6.71 4.07 -1.82
CA ILE A 164 6.85 3.78 -3.24
C ILE A 164 5.49 3.83 -3.94
N SER A 165 4.44 3.40 -3.23
CA SER A 165 3.10 3.26 -3.77
C SER A 165 2.04 3.72 -2.77
N ALA A 166 1.13 4.58 -3.22
CA ALA A 166 -0.06 4.99 -2.48
C ALA A 166 -1.30 4.74 -3.33
N ARG A 167 -2.29 4.04 -2.78
CA ARG A 167 -3.62 3.91 -3.38
C ARG A 167 -4.69 4.20 -2.35
N PHE A 168 -5.56 5.12 -2.72
CA PHE A 168 -6.69 5.56 -1.92
C PHE A 168 -7.96 4.86 -2.44
N PHE A 169 -8.79 4.36 -1.53
CA PHE A 169 -10.07 3.73 -1.84
C PHE A 169 -11.21 4.42 -1.07
N GLY A 170 -12.43 4.23 -1.57
CA GLY A 170 -13.63 4.84 -0.98
C GLY A 170 -13.68 6.36 -1.15
N GLU A 171 -14.71 6.95 -0.56
CA GLU A 171 -14.97 8.39 -0.56
C GLU A 171 -14.67 9.01 0.81
N GLY A 172 -14.69 10.34 0.89
CA GLY A 172 -14.53 11.09 2.14
C GLY A 172 -13.08 11.34 2.53
N TRP A 173 -12.15 11.32 1.57
CA TRP A 173 -10.80 11.80 1.79
C TRP A 173 -10.78 13.34 1.82
N PRO A 174 -10.01 13.97 2.73
CA PRO A 174 -9.98 15.42 2.81
C PRO A 174 -9.15 16.01 1.66
N GLN A 175 -9.63 17.11 1.07
CA GLN A 175 -8.92 17.82 -0.02
C GLN A 175 -7.49 18.23 0.35
N SER A 176 -7.21 18.45 1.64
CA SER A 176 -5.83 18.71 2.12
C SER A 176 -4.82 17.58 1.81
N MET A 177 -5.28 16.39 1.40
CA MET A 177 -4.40 15.33 0.89
C MET A 177 -3.77 15.68 -0.46
N GLU A 178 -4.42 16.51 -1.28
CA GLU A 178 -3.96 16.87 -2.63
C GLU A 178 -2.61 17.60 -2.59
N GLU A 179 -2.37 18.41 -1.54
CA GLU A 179 -1.11 19.11 -1.28
C GLU A 179 0.09 18.16 -1.10
N LEU A 180 -0.16 16.90 -0.73
CA LEU A 180 0.88 15.89 -0.49
C LEU A 180 1.30 15.14 -1.76
N PHE A 181 0.51 15.23 -2.84
CA PHE A 181 0.75 14.45 -4.05
C PHE A 181 2.00 14.90 -4.80
N LEU A 182 2.25 16.21 -4.91
CA LEU A 182 3.44 16.72 -5.59
C LEU A 182 4.74 16.36 -4.85
N PRO A 183 4.86 16.57 -3.52
CA PRO A 183 6.02 16.09 -2.77
C PRO A 183 6.22 14.57 -2.86
N PHE A 184 5.15 13.79 -2.75
CA PHE A 184 5.22 12.33 -2.87
C PHE A 184 5.71 11.91 -4.26
N PHE A 185 5.19 12.53 -5.32
CA PHE A 185 5.61 12.29 -6.69
C PHE A 185 7.10 12.61 -6.91
N LYS A 186 7.59 13.72 -6.37
CA LYS A 186 9.00 14.13 -6.48
C LYS A 186 9.96 13.23 -5.68
N SER A 187 9.45 12.30 -4.86
CA SER A 187 10.30 11.33 -4.16
C SER A 187 11.01 10.41 -5.17
N PRO A 188 12.32 10.14 -5.03
CA PRO A 188 13.05 9.18 -5.86
C PRO A 188 12.56 7.73 -5.69
N MET A 189 11.73 7.48 -4.68
CA MET A 189 11.11 6.19 -4.42
C MET A 189 9.77 6.02 -5.14
N PHE A 190 9.19 7.10 -5.68
CA PHE A 190 7.87 7.07 -6.31
C PHE A 190 7.76 6.02 -7.42
N ARG A 191 6.64 5.28 -7.40
CA ARG A 191 6.23 4.36 -8.46
C ARG A 191 4.74 4.39 -8.72
N TYR A 192 3.89 4.56 -7.72
CA TYR A 192 2.45 4.51 -7.95
C TYR A 192 1.68 5.49 -7.07
N LEU A 193 0.79 6.27 -7.68
CA LEU A 193 -0.25 7.03 -7.00
C LEU A 193 -1.61 6.77 -7.66
N GLY A 194 -2.57 6.27 -6.90
CA GLY A 194 -3.96 6.12 -7.33
C GLY A 194 -4.88 6.87 -6.39
N VAL A 195 -5.57 7.90 -6.90
CA VAL A 195 -6.48 8.75 -6.12
C VAL A 195 -7.95 8.43 -6.46
N PRO A 196 -8.89 8.54 -5.51
CA PRO A 196 -10.31 8.26 -5.73
C PRO A 196 -10.99 9.45 -6.40
N TRP A 197 -12.30 9.35 -6.63
CA TRP A 197 -13.09 10.34 -7.37
C TRP A 197 -13.26 11.70 -6.66
N ASP A 198 -13.15 11.71 -5.34
CA ASP A 198 -13.30 12.87 -4.47
C ASP A 198 -12.03 13.72 -4.34
N LEU A 199 -10.88 13.18 -4.76
CA LEU A 199 -9.61 13.90 -4.84
C LEU A 199 -9.24 14.16 -6.31
N ARG A 200 -8.42 15.18 -6.53
CA ARG A 200 -7.98 15.57 -7.86
C ARG A 200 -6.47 15.67 -7.98
N LEU A 201 -6.00 15.33 -9.17
CA LEU A 201 -4.64 15.54 -9.61
C LEU A 201 -4.56 16.93 -10.25
N HIS A 202 -3.78 17.81 -9.61
CA HIS A 202 -3.51 19.15 -10.15
C HIS A 202 -2.54 19.09 -11.34
N PHE A 203 -2.55 20.16 -12.13
CA PHE A 203 -1.72 20.29 -13.32
C PHE A 203 -0.25 20.06 -12.99
N ASP A 204 0.26 20.62 -11.89
CA ASP A 204 1.66 20.49 -11.49
C ASP A 204 2.07 19.04 -11.21
N VAL A 205 1.18 18.24 -10.61
CA VAL A 205 1.44 16.81 -10.34
C VAL A 205 1.54 16.03 -11.65
N VAL A 206 0.58 16.23 -12.56
CA VAL A 206 0.55 15.53 -13.84
C VAL A 206 1.67 15.99 -14.77
N SER A 207 1.94 17.30 -14.80
CA SER A 207 3.05 17.92 -15.51
C SER A 207 4.38 17.34 -15.06
N ALA A 208 4.62 17.29 -13.74
CA ALA A 208 5.84 16.73 -13.19
C ALA A 208 5.99 15.23 -13.53
N PHE A 209 4.89 14.47 -13.57
CA PHE A 209 4.90 13.08 -14.04
C PHE A 209 5.32 12.97 -15.51
N VAL A 210 4.76 13.81 -16.37
CA VAL A 210 5.08 13.82 -17.80
C VAL A 210 6.55 14.19 -18.02
N ASP A 211 7.01 15.26 -17.38
CA ASP A 211 8.41 15.71 -17.46
C ASP A 211 9.36 14.61 -16.96
N GLY A 212 9.12 14.06 -15.77
CA GLY A 212 9.94 12.98 -15.21
C GLY A 212 9.96 11.70 -16.07
N SER A 213 8.87 11.41 -16.78
CA SER A 213 8.82 10.31 -17.77
C SER A 213 9.73 10.61 -18.96
N PHE A 214 9.66 11.81 -19.53
CA PHE A 214 10.46 12.22 -20.68
C PHE A 214 11.91 12.57 -20.36
N ASP A 215 12.24 12.79 -19.09
CA ASP A 215 13.62 12.94 -18.59
C ASP A 215 14.21 11.61 -18.11
N GLY A 216 13.36 10.64 -17.75
CA GLY A 216 13.78 9.28 -17.38
C GLY A 216 14.15 9.18 -15.92
N GLN A 217 13.65 10.14 -15.15
CA GLN A 217 13.78 10.20 -13.71
C GLN A 217 12.78 9.23 -13.04
N LEU A 218 11.71 8.85 -13.75
CA LEU A 218 10.74 7.89 -13.24
C LEU A 218 11.20 6.45 -13.39
N ARG A 219 10.85 5.65 -12.39
CA ARG A 219 11.08 4.20 -12.38
C ARG A 219 10.21 3.52 -13.43
N GLU A 220 10.66 2.34 -13.85
CA GLU A 220 9.89 1.49 -14.75
C GLU A 220 8.53 1.13 -14.13
N ASN A 221 7.46 1.24 -14.93
CA ASN A 221 6.08 1.04 -14.51
C ASN A 221 5.62 2.07 -13.46
N ALA A 222 6.22 3.28 -13.47
CA ALA A 222 5.66 4.41 -12.74
C ALA A 222 4.24 4.69 -13.25
N CYS A 223 3.31 4.91 -12.33
CA CYS A 223 1.92 5.08 -12.68
C CYS A 223 1.21 6.12 -11.81
N LEU A 224 0.42 6.95 -12.48
CA LEU A 224 -0.43 7.97 -11.88
C LEU A 224 -1.86 7.73 -12.33
N THR A 225 -2.79 7.69 -11.38
CA THR A 225 -4.18 7.31 -11.65
C THR A 225 -5.13 8.21 -10.86
N GLY A 226 -6.14 8.77 -11.53
CA GLY A 226 -7.26 9.44 -10.86
C GLY A 226 -7.81 10.66 -11.60
N PRO A 227 -8.76 11.38 -10.98
CA PRO A 227 -9.40 12.53 -11.60
C PRO A 227 -8.45 13.71 -11.75
N ILE A 228 -8.59 14.53 -12.80
CA ILE A 228 -7.82 15.77 -12.96
C ILE A 228 -8.64 17.02 -12.62
N SER A 229 -7.95 18.08 -12.16
CA SER A 229 -8.57 19.38 -11.87
C SER A 229 -8.46 20.40 -13.01
N PHE A 230 -7.96 20.02 -14.19
CA PHE A 230 -7.64 20.92 -15.30
C PHE A 230 -8.09 20.34 -16.66
N PRO A 231 -8.30 21.18 -17.69
CA PRO A 231 -8.58 20.72 -19.05
C PRO A 231 -7.39 19.99 -19.65
N THR A 232 -7.60 18.82 -20.27
CA THR A 232 -6.50 18.06 -20.89
C THR A 232 -5.77 18.79 -22.01
N GLU A 233 -6.42 19.78 -22.62
CA GLU A 233 -5.86 20.65 -23.64
C GLU A 233 -4.61 21.39 -23.14
N ASP A 234 -4.58 21.78 -21.86
CA ASP A 234 -3.43 22.46 -21.28
C ASP A 234 -2.21 21.53 -21.18
N LEU A 235 -2.45 20.25 -20.87
CA LEU A 235 -1.40 19.23 -20.88
C LEU A 235 -0.91 18.93 -22.30
N PHE A 236 -1.82 18.86 -23.26
CA PHE A 236 -1.45 18.65 -24.67
C PHE A 236 -0.65 19.82 -25.23
N ARG A 237 -1.03 21.07 -24.87
CA ARG A 237 -0.28 22.27 -25.22
C ARG A 237 1.14 22.21 -24.65
N LYS A 238 1.30 21.75 -23.40
CA LYS A 238 2.62 21.57 -22.76
C LYS A 238 3.48 20.54 -23.49
N ILE A 239 2.92 19.39 -23.87
CA ILE A 239 3.68 18.31 -24.53
C ILE A 239 4.10 18.72 -25.96
N GLY A 240 3.43 19.71 -26.57
CA GLY A 240 3.82 20.28 -27.86
C GLY A 240 3.68 19.31 -29.05
N SER A 241 3.05 18.15 -28.86
CA SER A 241 2.91 17.09 -29.87
C SER A 241 1.49 16.54 -29.88
N SER A 242 0.94 16.35 -31.09
CA SER A 242 -0.33 15.66 -31.27
C SER A 242 -0.21 14.19 -30.83
N PRO A 243 -1.16 13.65 -30.03
CA PRO A 243 -1.16 12.25 -29.65
C PRO A 243 -1.17 11.33 -30.87
N GLN A 244 -0.51 10.19 -30.75
CA GLN A 244 -0.86 9.03 -31.56
C GLN A 244 -2.06 8.35 -30.91
N ILE A 245 -3.15 8.24 -31.66
CA ILE A 245 -4.38 7.58 -31.22
C ILE A 245 -4.28 6.12 -31.67
N LYS A 246 -4.48 5.19 -30.73
CA LYS A 246 -4.64 3.78 -31.05
C LYS A 246 -5.87 3.27 -30.33
N GLU A 247 -6.85 2.87 -31.13
CA GLU A 247 -8.06 2.24 -30.64
C GLU A 247 -7.73 0.76 -30.37
N GLU A 248 -7.76 0.37 -29.10
CA GLU A 248 -7.66 -1.03 -28.68
C GLU A 248 -9.04 -1.43 -28.14
N SER A 249 -9.48 -2.64 -28.47
CA SER A 249 -10.88 -3.10 -28.52
C SER A 249 -11.71 -2.99 -27.23
N CYS A 250 -11.15 -2.50 -26.13
CA CYS A 250 -11.86 -2.36 -24.85
C CYS A 250 -11.50 -1.09 -24.05
N THR A 251 -10.57 -0.25 -24.51
CA THR A 251 -10.16 0.99 -23.81
C THR A 251 -9.67 2.03 -24.80
N TYR A 252 -10.17 3.27 -24.69
CA TYR A 252 -9.65 4.39 -25.46
C TYR A 252 -8.32 4.82 -24.86
N SER A 253 -7.24 4.33 -25.46
CA SER A 253 -5.89 4.73 -25.11
C SER A 253 -5.38 5.78 -26.09
N ARG A 254 -4.87 6.89 -25.55
CA ARG A 254 -4.03 7.82 -26.32
C ARG A 254 -2.62 7.66 -25.81
N TYR A 255 -1.62 7.68 -26.69
CA TYR A 255 -0.25 7.65 -26.21
C TYR A 255 0.62 8.67 -26.94
N TRP A 256 1.65 9.10 -26.22
CA TRP A 256 2.69 9.98 -26.71
C TRP A 256 4.01 9.23 -26.65
N LYS A 257 4.79 9.34 -27.71
CA LYS A 257 6.16 8.84 -27.77
C LYS A 257 7.13 10.00 -27.88
N CYS A 258 8.18 9.95 -27.09
CA CYS A 258 9.35 10.81 -27.25
C CYS A 258 10.58 9.88 -27.23
N GLY A 259 11.19 9.66 -28.39
CA GLY A 259 12.22 8.63 -28.57
C GLY A 259 11.72 7.23 -28.14
N ASN A 260 12.47 6.60 -27.23
CA ASN A 260 12.17 5.28 -26.67
C ASN A 260 11.29 5.36 -25.41
N ARG A 261 10.48 6.39 -25.24
CA ARG A 261 9.61 6.50 -24.06
C ARG A 261 8.18 6.71 -24.49
N LYS A 262 7.28 6.07 -23.76
CA LYS A 262 5.84 6.09 -24.01
C LYS A 262 5.12 6.56 -22.77
N ILE A 263 4.20 7.49 -22.93
CA ILE A 263 3.17 7.82 -21.94
C ILE A 263 1.83 7.39 -22.53
N THR A 264 1.11 6.53 -21.82
CA THR A 264 -0.24 6.12 -22.20
C THR A 264 -1.24 6.85 -21.33
N PHE A 265 -2.34 7.33 -21.90
CA PHE A 265 -3.49 7.91 -21.22
C PHE A 265 -4.68 7.01 -21.53
N MET A 266 -5.30 6.46 -20.50
CA MET A 266 -6.54 5.70 -20.65
C MET A 266 -7.74 6.56 -20.29
N ALA A 267 -8.76 6.56 -21.16
CA ALA A 267 -10.04 7.20 -20.94
C ALA A 267 -11.17 6.15 -21.02
N ASN A 268 -12.25 6.39 -20.25
CA ASN A 268 -13.40 5.48 -20.20
C ASN A 268 -14.31 5.60 -21.45
N SER A 269 -14.16 6.65 -22.26
CA SER A 269 -15.00 6.95 -23.42
C SER A 269 -14.23 7.79 -24.46
N PRO A 270 -14.54 7.72 -25.77
CA PRO A 270 -13.85 8.50 -26.80
C PRO A 270 -14.29 9.96 -26.84
N THR A 271 -15.50 10.24 -26.34
CA THR A 271 -16.17 11.55 -26.42
C THR A 271 -16.18 12.30 -25.09
N GLU A 272 -15.89 11.63 -23.97
CA GLU A 272 -15.74 12.32 -22.69
C GLU A 272 -14.44 13.12 -22.67
N ARG A 273 -14.51 14.38 -22.21
CA ARG A 273 -13.34 15.08 -21.69
C ARG A 273 -12.65 14.14 -20.71
N ILE A 274 -11.38 13.84 -20.94
CA ILE A 274 -10.61 12.91 -20.10
C ILE A 274 -10.65 13.44 -18.66
N ARG A 275 -11.54 12.89 -17.84
CA ARG A 275 -11.66 13.25 -16.42
C ARG A 275 -10.72 12.46 -15.57
N TYR A 276 -10.29 11.30 -16.08
CA TYR A 276 -9.47 10.32 -15.41
C TYR A 276 -8.26 10.05 -16.26
N ILE A 277 -7.08 10.09 -15.66
CA ILE A 277 -5.85 9.75 -16.34
C ILE A 277 -5.27 8.50 -15.68
N HIS A 278 -4.84 7.54 -16.49
CA HIS A 278 -3.91 6.50 -16.08
C HIS A 278 -2.64 6.63 -16.91
N LEU A 279 -1.57 7.14 -16.30
CA LEU A 279 -0.25 7.26 -16.94
C LEU A 279 0.59 6.05 -16.62
N ILE A 280 1.28 5.50 -17.61
CA ILE A 280 2.31 4.48 -17.42
C ILE A 280 3.59 5.00 -18.08
N GLY A 281 4.65 5.16 -17.31
CA GLY A 281 6.00 5.40 -17.81
C GLY A 281 6.70 4.07 -18.09
N GLY A 282 7.17 3.87 -19.31
CA GLY A 282 7.87 2.65 -19.73
C GLY A 282 8.94 2.90 -20.78
N PHE A 283 9.93 2.00 -20.79
CA PHE A 283 10.83 1.76 -21.90
C PHE A 283 10.18 0.67 -22.80
N PRO A 284 10.35 0.73 -24.13
CA PRO A 284 9.90 -0.32 -25.04
C PRO A 284 10.56 -1.66 -24.74
#